data_AF-A0A1Y4J3X6-F1
#
_entry.id   AF-A0A1Y4J3X6-F1
#
_cell.length_a   1.000
_cell.length_b   1.000
_cell.length_c   1.000
_cell.angle_alpha   90.00
_cell.angle_beta   90.00
_cell.angle_gamma   90.00
#
_symmetry.space_group_name_H-M   'P 1'
#
loop_
_entity.id
_entity.type
_entity.pdbx_description
1 polymer ?
#
loop_
_entity_poly.entity_id
_entity_poly.type
_entity_poly.pdbx_seq_one_letter_code
_entity_poly.pdbx_strand_id
1 'polypeptide(L)'
;MHTLDSVFLMSYVMKTHKMKMLLMLLSVLVSCLDGIAQTVSRISGTVVEYKDDAALPVPSATVSLWRTDSTLVNNTTSDLKGKFQLKDIAGGDYFLKVSCIGYAPAYVALKGLKDKLDMGIIELVPEAAALDEVAVEANSIVRKIDRMVVYPSADAVKHSYDPYDLIANLMIPRLHVNQFNKALETDGGSVQIRINGVKATQAEYLAIPAEDIKRIEVVDNPGMRYGDTGIGMVVDLIVKRREIGGTVYAKIMSCPYQLHLDPTFSLKLNHKKSQWGVYYSSTFRDAKKSYFDTDESFYLGDRVIHRIKEGLYAPYRNAWHNIDLTYNLYDVDNYTLNVAFHNSLYNVPYGDSRSRMYDAGNPDYIISHTQSDSHSYTPSLPHQKSPPKIT
;
A
#
# COMPACT_ATOMS: atom_id res chain seq x y z
N MET A 1 88.97 -71.21 -13.80
CA MET A 1 87.57 -71.41 -14.21
C MET A 1 86.65 -70.59 -13.27
N HIS A 2 86.82 -69.26 -13.21
CA HIS A 2 86.06 -68.42 -12.26
C HIS A 2 85.76 -66.97 -12.72
N THR A 3 86.06 -66.60 -13.97
CA THR A 3 85.95 -65.21 -14.44
C THR A 3 84.86 -64.95 -15.48
N LEU A 4 84.17 -65.99 -15.96
CA LEU A 4 83.10 -65.85 -16.97
C LEU A 4 81.69 -65.76 -16.36
N ASP A 5 81.48 -66.24 -15.13
CA ASP A 5 80.16 -66.21 -14.49
C ASP A 5 79.77 -64.82 -13.96
N SER A 6 80.75 -63.99 -13.58
CA SER A 6 80.49 -62.66 -13.01
C SER A 6 79.93 -61.67 -14.04
N VAL A 7 80.37 -61.74 -15.29
CA VAL A 7 79.92 -60.84 -16.37
C VAL A 7 78.49 -61.20 -16.81
N PHE A 8 78.15 -62.49 -16.85
CA PHE A 8 76.78 -62.94 -17.15
C PHE A 8 75.80 -62.62 -16.02
N LEU A 9 76.20 -62.81 -14.75
CA LEU A 9 75.37 -62.43 -13.60
C LEU A 9 75.11 -60.92 -13.58
N MET A 10 76.13 -60.10 -13.84
CA MET A 10 76.01 -58.64 -13.79
C MET A 10 75.13 -58.09 -14.93
N SER A 11 75.20 -58.69 -16.12
CA SER A 11 74.31 -58.36 -17.24
C SER A 11 72.85 -58.77 -16.96
N TYR A 12 72.63 -59.93 -16.33
CA TYR A 12 71.30 -60.40 -15.92
C TYR A 12 70.70 -59.55 -14.78
N VAL A 13 71.51 -59.16 -13.79
CA VAL A 13 71.12 -58.26 -12.69
C VAL A 13 70.81 -56.85 -13.21
N MET A 14 71.60 -56.33 -14.17
CA MET A 14 71.30 -55.04 -14.80
C MET A 14 70.03 -55.08 -15.67
N LYS A 15 69.76 -56.21 -16.36
CA LYS A 15 68.54 -56.38 -17.17
C LYS A 15 67.29 -56.50 -16.31
N THR A 16 67.39 -57.18 -15.17
CA THR A 16 66.29 -57.28 -14.19
C THR A 16 66.06 -55.96 -13.43
N HIS A 17 67.10 -55.17 -13.14
CA HIS A 17 66.93 -53.82 -12.59
C HIS A 17 66.32 -52.84 -13.61
N LYS A 18 66.73 -52.90 -14.88
CA LYS A 18 66.10 -52.10 -15.96
C LYS A 18 64.63 -52.48 -16.16
N MET A 19 64.29 -53.77 -16.10
CA MET A 19 62.91 -54.24 -16.24
C MET A 19 62.04 -53.86 -15.02
N LYS A 20 62.59 -53.92 -13.80
CA LYS A 20 61.92 -53.43 -12.59
C LYS A 20 61.74 -51.90 -12.61
N MET A 21 62.74 -51.16 -13.06
CA MET A 21 62.67 -49.70 -13.21
C MET A 21 61.63 -49.30 -14.28
N LEU A 22 61.55 -50.03 -15.39
CA LEU A 22 60.54 -49.82 -16.43
C LEU A 22 59.13 -50.14 -15.91
N LEU A 23 58.95 -51.24 -15.16
CA LEU A 23 57.67 -51.59 -14.52
C LEU A 23 57.26 -50.56 -13.46
N MET A 24 58.21 -50.00 -12.72
CA MET A 24 57.95 -48.96 -11.71
C MET A 24 57.57 -47.63 -12.37
N LEU A 25 58.26 -47.23 -13.45
CA LEU A 25 57.88 -46.09 -14.28
C LEU A 25 56.51 -46.27 -14.94
N LEU A 26 56.18 -47.48 -15.40
CA LEU A 26 54.86 -47.79 -15.97
C LEU A 26 53.76 -47.72 -14.90
N SER A 27 54.02 -48.18 -13.67
CA SER A 27 53.07 -48.06 -12.55
C SER A 27 52.85 -46.60 -12.10
N VAL A 28 53.88 -45.76 -12.17
CA VAL A 28 53.77 -44.30 -11.92
C VAL A 28 53.00 -43.61 -13.06
N LEU A 29 53.19 -44.05 -14.30
CA LEU A 29 52.43 -43.51 -15.45
C LEU A 29 50.94 -43.88 -15.36
N VAL A 30 50.61 -45.10 -14.93
CA VAL A 30 49.23 -45.58 -14.79
C VAL A 30 48.51 -44.89 -13.63
N SER A 31 49.20 -44.55 -12.54
CA SER A 31 48.62 -43.82 -11.40
C SER A 31 48.45 -42.31 -11.65
N CYS A 32 49.02 -41.75 -12.73
CA CYS A 32 48.73 -40.39 -13.19
C CYS A 32 47.48 -40.28 -14.07
N LEU A 33 46.87 -41.39 -14.52
CA LEU A 33 45.68 -41.38 -15.38
C LEU A 33 44.36 -41.23 -14.60
N ASP A 34 44.36 -41.44 -13.28
CA ASP A 34 43.16 -41.30 -12.43
C ASP A 34 42.86 -39.84 -12.02
N GLY A 35 43.57 -38.85 -12.60
CA GLY A 35 43.53 -37.44 -12.19
C GLY A 35 42.74 -36.46 -13.07
N ILE A 36 42.12 -36.87 -14.19
CA ILE A 36 41.32 -35.97 -15.06
C ILE A 36 39.97 -36.61 -15.42
N ALA A 37 39.21 -37.04 -14.41
CA ALA A 37 37.76 -37.05 -14.52
C ALA A 37 37.25 -35.78 -13.82
N GLN A 38 37.21 -34.65 -14.54
CA GLN A 38 36.38 -33.54 -14.07
C GLN A 38 34.94 -34.03 -14.16
N THR A 39 34.32 -34.34 -13.02
CA THR A 39 32.91 -34.72 -12.95
C THR A 39 32.08 -33.52 -13.41
N VAL A 40 31.83 -33.48 -14.71
CA VAL A 40 30.98 -32.48 -15.34
C VAL A 40 29.55 -32.72 -14.85
N SER A 41 29.13 -31.88 -13.91
CA SER A 41 27.77 -31.90 -13.39
C SER A 41 26.85 -31.19 -14.37
N ARG A 42 25.61 -31.65 -14.45
CA ARG A 42 24.57 -31.09 -15.31
C ARG A 42 23.35 -30.79 -14.46
N ILE A 43 22.81 -29.57 -14.58
CA ILE A 43 21.55 -29.20 -13.94
C ILE A 43 20.48 -29.13 -15.03
N SER A 44 19.34 -29.77 -14.82
CA SER A 44 18.17 -29.64 -15.69
C SER A 44 16.90 -29.40 -14.88
N GLY A 45 15.86 -28.90 -15.53
CA GLY A 45 14.55 -28.74 -14.94
C GLY A 45 13.55 -28.16 -15.94
N THR A 46 12.32 -27.95 -15.49
CA THR A 46 11.24 -27.32 -16.27
C THR A 46 10.67 -26.14 -15.52
N VAL A 47 10.61 -24.98 -16.16
CA VAL A 47 10.01 -23.75 -15.62
C VAL A 47 8.54 -23.70 -16.03
N VAL A 48 7.66 -23.55 -15.06
CA VAL A 48 6.21 -23.47 -15.28
C VAL A 48 5.58 -22.33 -14.47
N GLU A 49 4.38 -21.94 -14.86
CA GLU A 49 3.42 -21.17 -14.08
C GLU A 49 2.23 -22.09 -13.78
N TYR A 50 1.74 -22.11 -12.55
CA TYR A 50 0.47 -22.78 -12.24
C TYR A 50 -0.69 -21.80 -12.41
N LYS A 51 -1.68 -22.21 -13.22
CA LYS A 51 -2.95 -21.50 -13.37
C LYS A 51 -4.10 -22.51 -13.34
N ASP A 52 -5.01 -22.35 -12.39
CA ASP A 52 -6.17 -23.24 -12.19
C ASP A 52 -5.76 -24.74 -12.13
N ASP A 53 -4.73 -25.04 -11.32
CA ASP A 53 -4.10 -26.36 -11.16
C ASP A 53 -3.44 -26.96 -12.43
N ALA A 54 -3.34 -26.19 -13.52
CA ALA A 54 -2.60 -26.58 -14.72
C ALA A 54 -1.20 -25.95 -14.76
N ALA A 55 -0.18 -26.78 -14.98
CA ALA A 55 1.20 -26.33 -15.18
C ALA A 55 1.42 -25.87 -16.63
N LEU A 56 1.54 -24.56 -16.84
CA LEU A 56 1.81 -23.93 -18.13
C LEU A 56 3.32 -23.67 -18.28
N PRO A 57 3.98 -24.14 -19.36
CA PRO A 57 5.40 -23.91 -19.55
C PRO A 57 5.74 -22.43 -19.72
N VAL A 58 6.82 -21.96 -19.07
CA VAL A 58 7.33 -20.59 -19.25
C VAL A 58 8.55 -20.60 -20.19
N PRO A 59 8.40 -20.20 -21.46
CA PRO A 59 9.51 -20.14 -22.40
C PRO A 59 10.41 -18.93 -22.15
N SER A 60 11.67 -19.03 -22.57
CA SER A 60 12.65 -17.93 -22.50
C SER A 60 12.93 -17.37 -21.10
N ALA A 61 12.61 -18.13 -20.04
CA ALA A 61 13.03 -17.81 -18.69
C ALA A 61 14.55 -17.94 -18.59
N THR A 62 15.21 -16.91 -18.07
CA THR A 62 16.66 -16.91 -17.85
C THR A 62 16.96 -17.71 -16.58
N VAL A 63 17.77 -18.75 -16.72
CA VAL A 63 18.25 -19.58 -15.62
C VAL A 63 19.74 -19.33 -15.44
N SER A 64 20.13 -18.81 -14.29
CA SER A 64 21.50 -18.42 -13.99
C SER A 64 22.01 -19.09 -12.72
N LEU A 65 23.23 -19.60 -12.78
CA LEU A 65 23.89 -20.29 -11.68
C LEU A 65 24.99 -19.40 -11.12
N TRP A 66 24.98 -19.19 -9.81
CA TRP A 66 25.88 -18.28 -9.12
C TRP A 66 26.57 -19.00 -7.96
N ARG A 67 27.80 -18.60 -7.65
CA ARG A 67 28.48 -19.00 -6.41
C ARG A 67 28.02 -18.15 -5.24
N THR A 68 28.31 -18.61 -4.03
CA THR A 68 28.04 -17.89 -2.77
C THR A 68 28.69 -16.51 -2.69
N ASP A 69 29.77 -16.27 -3.44
CA ASP A 69 30.43 -14.96 -3.58
C ASP A 69 29.79 -14.05 -4.65
N SER A 70 28.60 -14.40 -5.16
CA SER A 70 27.87 -13.70 -6.22
C SER A 70 28.58 -13.66 -7.58
N THR A 71 29.57 -14.55 -7.82
CA THR A 71 30.12 -14.72 -9.17
C THR A 71 29.20 -15.59 -10.04
N LEU A 72 28.93 -15.12 -11.26
CA LEU A 72 28.14 -15.88 -12.24
C LEU A 72 28.99 -17.03 -12.78
N VAL A 73 28.46 -18.25 -12.71
CA VAL A 73 29.13 -19.48 -13.15
C VAL A 73 28.70 -19.86 -14.55
N ASN A 74 27.38 -19.92 -14.78
CA ASN A 74 26.79 -20.33 -16.05
C ASN A 74 25.36 -19.77 -16.16
N ASN A 75 24.84 -19.62 -17.38
CA ASN A 75 23.44 -19.27 -17.63
C ASN A 75 22.89 -19.98 -18.87
N THR A 76 21.57 -20.07 -18.95
CA THR A 76 20.85 -20.63 -20.08
C THR A 76 19.43 -20.05 -20.11
N THR A 77 18.66 -20.38 -21.13
CA THR A 77 17.24 -20.01 -21.24
C THR A 77 16.36 -21.25 -21.40
N SER A 78 15.14 -21.21 -20.87
CA SER A 78 14.16 -22.27 -21.11
C SER A 78 13.67 -22.31 -22.56
N ASP A 79 13.38 -23.51 -23.06
CA ASP A 79 12.82 -23.75 -24.39
C ASP A 79 11.29 -23.51 -24.45
N LEU A 80 10.66 -23.77 -25.60
CA LEU A 80 9.21 -23.64 -25.80
C LEU A 80 8.37 -24.56 -24.90
N LYS A 81 8.98 -25.58 -24.29
CA LYS A 81 8.35 -26.50 -23.33
C LYS A 81 8.78 -26.17 -21.89
N GLY A 82 9.39 -25.02 -21.65
CA GLY A 82 9.87 -24.58 -20.34
C GLY A 82 11.13 -25.30 -19.87
N LYS A 83 11.72 -26.19 -20.66
CA LYS A 83 12.87 -27.00 -20.23
C LYS A 83 14.16 -26.23 -20.34
N PHE A 84 15.04 -26.38 -19.35
CA PHE A 84 16.37 -25.78 -19.36
C PHE A 84 17.45 -26.82 -19.01
N GLN A 85 18.68 -26.50 -19.41
CA GLN A 85 19.84 -27.33 -19.08
C GLN A 85 21.12 -26.49 -19.00
N LEU A 86 21.84 -26.63 -17.89
CA LEU A 86 23.20 -26.12 -17.68
C LEU A 86 24.18 -27.29 -17.69
N LYS A 87 25.24 -27.19 -18.48
CA LYS A 87 26.29 -28.21 -18.64
C LYS A 87 27.61 -27.68 -18.10
N ASP A 88 28.59 -28.57 -17.96
CA ASP A 88 29.98 -28.20 -17.65
C ASP A 88 30.14 -27.46 -16.32
N ILE A 89 29.36 -27.88 -15.31
CA ILE A 89 29.39 -27.30 -13.96
C ILE A 89 30.33 -28.10 -13.08
N ALA A 90 31.31 -27.43 -12.48
CA ALA A 90 32.19 -28.03 -11.46
C ALA A 90 31.40 -28.31 -10.17
N GLY A 91 31.77 -29.35 -9.43
CA GLY A 91 31.13 -29.64 -8.16
C GLY A 91 31.33 -28.52 -7.13
N GLY A 92 30.31 -28.24 -6.33
CA GLY A 92 30.35 -27.15 -5.35
C GLY A 92 28.98 -26.68 -4.86
N ASP A 93 29.01 -25.61 -4.06
CA ASP A 93 27.83 -24.93 -3.55
C ASP A 93 27.47 -23.74 -4.44
N TYR A 94 26.20 -23.65 -4.82
CA TYR A 94 25.68 -22.65 -5.74
C TYR A 94 24.30 -22.16 -5.31
N PHE A 95 23.86 -21.05 -5.89
CA PHE A 95 22.44 -20.71 -5.95
C PHE A 95 22.00 -20.55 -7.40
N LEU A 96 20.85 -21.12 -7.71
CA LEU A 96 20.18 -21.01 -8.99
C LEU A 96 19.18 -19.86 -8.90
N LYS A 97 19.24 -18.93 -9.85
CA LYS A 97 18.24 -17.87 -10.03
C LYS A 97 17.51 -18.08 -11.35
N VAL A 98 16.20 -18.19 -11.29
CA VAL A 98 15.32 -18.26 -12.45
C VAL A 98 14.51 -16.96 -12.53
N SER A 99 14.54 -16.28 -13.67
CA SER A 99 13.82 -15.03 -13.87
C SER A 99 13.25 -14.92 -15.28
N CYS A 100 12.03 -14.41 -15.38
CA CYS A 100 11.38 -14.07 -16.65
C CYS A 100 10.70 -12.71 -16.49
N ILE A 101 10.57 -11.95 -17.59
CA ILE A 101 9.89 -10.65 -17.57
C ILE A 101 8.42 -10.88 -17.17
N GLY A 102 7.94 -10.14 -16.17
CA GLY A 102 6.57 -10.25 -15.66
C GLY A 102 6.39 -11.26 -14.52
N TYR A 103 7.45 -11.93 -14.06
CA TYR A 103 7.43 -12.91 -12.98
C TYR A 103 8.39 -12.52 -11.85
N ALA A 104 8.06 -12.89 -10.62
CA ALA A 104 8.97 -12.79 -9.49
C ALA A 104 10.14 -13.78 -9.66
N PRO A 105 11.40 -13.37 -9.38
CA PRO A 105 12.54 -14.27 -9.53
C PRO A 105 12.53 -15.37 -8.46
N ALA A 106 12.68 -16.63 -8.88
CA ALA A 106 12.83 -17.77 -7.99
C ALA A 106 14.31 -18.06 -7.70
N TYR A 107 14.61 -18.43 -6.45
CA TYR A 107 15.96 -18.76 -6.00
C TYR A 107 15.98 -20.17 -5.38
N VAL A 108 16.96 -20.99 -5.78
CA VAL A 108 17.15 -22.32 -5.21
C VAL A 108 18.60 -22.51 -4.78
N ALA A 109 18.82 -22.79 -3.50
CA ALA A 109 20.15 -23.10 -2.98
C ALA A 109 20.52 -24.55 -3.31
N LEU A 110 21.71 -24.74 -3.87
CA LEU A 110 22.27 -26.03 -4.23
C LEU A 110 23.51 -26.29 -3.38
N LYS A 111 23.46 -27.31 -2.52
CA LYS A 111 24.60 -27.69 -1.68
C LYS A 111 25.22 -28.99 -2.16
N GLY A 112 26.54 -28.98 -2.37
CA GLY A 112 27.32 -30.16 -2.70
C GLY A 112 26.95 -30.80 -4.03
N LEU A 113 26.81 -30.02 -5.10
CA LEU A 113 26.60 -30.56 -6.45
C LEU A 113 27.79 -31.46 -6.80
N LYS A 114 27.54 -32.74 -7.12
CA LYS A 114 28.59 -33.72 -7.47
C LYS A 114 28.34 -34.39 -8.82
N ASP A 115 27.08 -34.56 -9.21
CA ASP A 115 26.64 -35.29 -10.40
C ASP A 115 25.49 -34.56 -11.12
N LYS A 116 24.78 -35.26 -12.01
CA LYS A 116 23.58 -34.76 -12.69
C LYS A 116 22.46 -34.51 -11.66
N LEU A 117 21.93 -33.29 -11.66
CA LEU A 117 20.81 -32.87 -10.82
C LEU A 117 19.62 -32.49 -11.71
N ASP A 118 18.49 -33.16 -11.51
CA ASP A 118 17.20 -32.73 -12.04
C ASP A 118 16.44 -31.98 -10.94
N MET A 119 16.15 -30.72 -11.20
CA MET A 119 15.42 -29.81 -10.32
C MET A 119 13.91 -30.08 -10.34
N GLY A 120 13.44 -30.91 -11.27
CA GLY A 120 12.01 -31.12 -11.50
C GLY A 120 11.35 -29.84 -12.01
N ILE A 121 10.27 -29.43 -11.36
CA ILE A 121 9.48 -28.26 -11.73
C ILE A 121 9.91 -27.08 -10.87
N ILE A 122 10.26 -25.97 -11.53
CA ILE A 122 10.47 -24.68 -10.88
C ILE A 122 9.31 -23.78 -11.27
N GLU A 123 8.53 -23.40 -10.27
CA GLU A 123 7.42 -22.48 -10.46
C GLU A 123 7.90 -21.02 -10.51
N LEU A 124 7.41 -20.26 -11.48
CA LEU A 124 7.48 -18.82 -11.49
C LEU A 124 6.09 -18.24 -11.22
N VAL A 125 6.01 -17.41 -10.19
CA VAL A 125 4.78 -16.70 -9.84
C VAL A 125 4.76 -15.35 -10.58
N PRO A 126 3.66 -14.97 -11.26
CA PRO A 126 3.53 -13.65 -11.86
C PRO A 126 3.81 -12.56 -10.82
N GLU A 127 4.56 -11.53 -11.19
CA GLU A 127 5.00 -10.49 -10.24
C GLU A 127 3.82 -9.79 -9.55
N ALA A 128 2.69 -9.66 -10.25
CA ALA A 128 1.44 -9.15 -9.68
C ALA A 128 0.87 -10.06 -8.57
N ALA A 129 0.92 -11.39 -8.74
CA ALA A 129 0.44 -12.36 -7.77
C ALA A 129 1.39 -12.49 -6.57
N ALA A 130 2.70 -12.42 -6.80
CA ALA A 130 3.71 -12.45 -5.74
C ALA A 130 3.61 -11.22 -4.82
N LEU A 131 3.30 -10.04 -5.39
CA LEU A 131 3.01 -8.84 -4.60
C LEU A 131 1.71 -8.96 -3.80
N ASP A 132 0.68 -9.62 -4.35
CA ASP A 132 -0.55 -9.91 -3.62
C ASP A 132 -0.29 -10.89 -2.46
N GLU A 133 0.55 -11.92 -2.63
CA GLU A 133 0.86 -12.91 -1.59
C GLU A 133 1.73 -12.33 -0.44
N VAL A 134 2.78 -11.56 -0.76
CA VAL A 134 3.62 -10.90 0.26
C VAL A 134 2.84 -9.81 1.02
N ALA A 135 1.86 -9.17 0.38
CA ALA A 135 0.95 -8.25 1.06
C ALA A 135 0.03 -8.94 2.07
N VAL A 136 -0.19 -10.25 1.97
CA VAL A 136 -1.10 -10.98 2.88
C VAL A 136 -0.44 -11.23 4.25
N GLU A 137 0.89 -11.43 4.31
CA GLU A 137 1.59 -11.81 5.56
C GLU A 137 2.13 -10.62 6.39
N ALA A 138 2.47 -9.47 5.78
CA ALA A 138 2.96 -8.29 6.49
C ALA A 138 2.58 -6.97 5.78
N ASN A 139 2.47 -5.87 6.54
CA ASN A 139 2.28 -4.54 5.94
C ASN A 139 3.49 -4.22 5.05
N SER A 140 3.27 -4.09 3.74
CA SER A 140 4.34 -3.83 2.78
C SER A 140 4.31 -2.37 2.32
N ILE A 141 5.48 -1.71 2.39
CA ILE A 141 5.65 -0.32 1.94
C ILE A 141 6.60 -0.31 0.75
N VAL A 142 6.07 0.08 -0.42
CA VAL A 142 6.84 0.25 -1.66
C VAL A 142 7.03 1.75 -1.91
N ARG A 143 8.27 2.21 -1.90
CA ARG A 143 8.61 3.59 -2.25
C ARG A 143 8.82 3.72 -3.76
N LYS A 144 8.01 4.54 -4.42
CA LYS A 144 8.19 4.97 -5.81
C LYS A 144 8.76 6.39 -5.84
N ILE A 145 9.19 6.82 -7.03
CA ILE A 145 9.79 8.15 -7.24
C ILE A 145 8.84 9.27 -6.83
N ASP A 146 7.54 9.11 -7.06
CA ASP A 146 6.53 10.15 -6.88
C ASP A 146 5.55 9.88 -5.73
N ARG A 147 5.59 8.70 -5.12
CA ARG A 147 4.68 8.30 -4.04
C ARG A 147 5.17 7.12 -3.23
N MET A 148 4.67 7.00 -2.02
CA MET A 148 4.72 5.78 -1.22
C MET A 148 3.44 4.96 -1.44
N VAL A 149 3.57 3.66 -1.62
CA VAL A 149 2.44 2.74 -1.78
C VAL A 149 2.46 1.78 -0.61
N VAL A 150 1.39 1.77 0.17
CA VAL A 150 1.23 0.94 1.36
C VAL A 150 0.19 -0.12 1.09
N TYR A 151 0.56 -1.38 1.26
CA TYR A 151 -0.33 -2.53 1.14
C TYR A 151 -0.70 -3.01 2.55
N PRO A 152 -1.98 -2.92 2.94
CA PRO A 152 -2.44 -3.40 4.23
C PRO A 152 -2.36 -4.92 4.33
N SER A 153 -1.83 -5.44 5.45
CA SER A 153 -1.89 -6.88 5.74
C SER A 153 -3.31 -7.33 6.06
N ALA A 154 -3.57 -8.63 5.93
CA ALA A 154 -4.85 -9.20 6.32
C ALA A 154 -5.19 -8.91 7.79
N ASP A 155 -4.18 -8.90 8.67
CA ASP A 155 -4.36 -8.60 10.09
C ASP A 155 -4.69 -7.12 10.34
N ALA A 156 -4.02 -6.20 9.64
CA ALA A 156 -4.31 -4.78 9.72
C ALA A 156 -5.74 -4.48 9.23
N VAL A 157 -6.17 -5.12 8.14
CA VAL A 157 -7.55 -5.00 7.63
C VAL A 157 -8.56 -5.56 8.64
N LYS A 158 -8.30 -6.74 9.22
CA LYS A 158 -9.19 -7.40 10.18
C LYS A 158 -9.40 -6.57 11.46
N HIS A 159 -8.39 -5.83 11.90
CA HIS A 159 -8.44 -4.97 13.08
C HIS A 159 -8.88 -3.52 12.78
N SER A 160 -9.47 -3.28 11.61
CA SER A 160 -9.90 -1.94 11.18
C SER A 160 -11.34 -1.95 10.69
N TYR A 161 -12.16 -1.04 11.23
CA TYR A 161 -13.57 -0.92 10.82
C TYR A 161 -13.75 0.10 9.69
N ASP A 162 -12.97 1.19 9.72
CA ASP A 162 -12.99 2.24 8.72
C ASP A 162 -11.57 2.63 8.27
N PRO A 163 -11.41 3.49 7.25
CA PRO A 163 -10.10 3.77 6.69
C PRO A 163 -9.16 4.53 7.63
N TYR A 164 -9.69 5.28 8.61
CA TYR A 164 -8.86 6.00 9.57
C TYR A 164 -8.24 5.00 10.56
N ASP A 165 -9.02 4.03 11.01
CA ASP A 165 -8.51 2.94 11.84
C ASP A 165 -7.43 2.14 11.08
N LEU A 166 -7.67 1.86 9.80
CA LEU A 166 -6.69 1.17 8.95
C LEU A 166 -5.40 1.97 8.82
N ILE A 167 -5.49 3.27 8.48
CA ILE A 167 -4.32 4.12 8.33
C ILE A 167 -3.52 4.22 9.64
N ALA A 168 -4.21 4.31 10.78
CA ALA A 168 -3.57 4.33 12.09
C ALA A 168 -2.77 3.03 12.34
N ASN A 169 -3.35 1.88 12.00
CA ASN A 169 -2.70 0.58 12.13
C ASN A 169 -1.50 0.39 11.18
N LEU A 170 -1.45 1.11 10.06
CA LEU A 170 -0.36 1.05 9.08
C LEU A 170 0.86 1.89 9.46
N MET A 171 0.75 2.76 10.47
CA MET A 171 1.84 3.60 10.98
C MET A 171 2.60 4.36 9.87
N ILE A 172 1.85 4.99 8.97
CA ILE A 172 2.40 5.76 7.86
C ILE A 172 3.25 6.92 8.40
N PRO A 173 4.55 7.04 8.02
CA PRO A 173 5.42 8.08 8.57
C PRO A 173 4.89 9.50 8.33
N ARG A 174 5.00 10.37 9.34
CA ARG A 174 4.55 11.78 9.34
C ARG A 174 3.05 11.99 9.11
N LEU A 175 2.25 10.92 9.12
CA LEU A 175 0.80 10.97 9.04
C LEU A 175 0.21 10.66 10.42
N HIS A 176 -0.48 11.64 10.98
CA HIS A 176 -1.16 11.51 12.27
C HIS A 176 -2.64 11.30 12.03
N VAL A 177 -3.22 10.33 12.75
CA VAL A 177 -4.65 10.02 12.67
C VAL A 177 -5.31 10.39 13.98
N ASN A 178 -6.31 11.26 13.90
CA ASN A 178 -7.22 11.49 15.00
C ASN A 178 -8.46 10.60 14.81
N GLN A 179 -8.48 9.46 15.50
CA GLN A 179 -9.55 8.47 15.40
C GLN A 179 -10.90 8.97 15.95
N PHE A 180 -10.90 9.98 16.85
CA PHE A 180 -12.12 10.50 17.46
C PHE A 180 -12.91 11.39 16.50
N ASN A 181 -12.24 12.38 15.89
CA ASN A 181 -12.87 13.27 14.91
C ASN A 181 -12.72 12.76 13.46
N LYS A 182 -12.07 11.61 13.27
CA LYS A 182 -11.76 10.98 11.97
C LYS A 182 -11.05 11.95 11.01
N ALA A 183 -9.97 12.56 11.49
CA ALA A 183 -9.13 13.47 10.71
C ALA A 183 -7.73 12.90 10.47
N LEU A 184 -7.11 13.35 9.38
CA LEU A 184 -5.70 13.10 9.06
C LEU A 184 -4.92 14.41 9.13
N GLU A 185 -3.76 14.38 9.77
CA GLU A 185 -2.91 15.54 10.02
C GLU A 185 -1.45 15.23 9.66
N THR A 186 -0.67 16.26 9.35
CA THR A 186 0.77 16.14 9.10
C THR A 186 1.50 17.41 9.49
N ASP A 187 2.77 17.29 9.85
CA ASP A 187 3.61 18.41 10.32
C ASP A 187 3.84 19.51 9.26
N GLY A 188 3.54 19.23 7.99
CA GLY A 188 3.89 20.08 6.84
C GLY A 188 2.72 20.78 6.14
N GLY A 189 1.49 20.69 6.64
CA GLY A 189 0.31 21.30 6.01
C GLY A 189 -0.95 20.46 6.16
N SER A 190 -1.97 20.75 5.35
CA SER A 190 -3.20 19.97 5.36
C SER A 190 -3.05 18.62 4.64
N VAL A 191 -3.86 17.64 5.03
CA VAL A 191 -3.95 16.36 4.32
C VAL A 191 -5.15 16.38 3.40
N GLN A 192 -4.93 16.15 2.10
CA GLN A 192 -6.01 15.98 1.13
C GLN A 192 -6.28 14.49 0.94
N ILE A 193 -7.53 14.07 1.17
CA ILE A 193 -7.97 12.69 1.00
C ILE A 193 -8.58 12.45 -0.39
N ARG A 194 -8.31 11.27 -0.95
CA ARG A 194 -8.78 10.86 -2.27
C ARG A 194 -9.21 9.40 -2.29
N ILE A 195 -10.08 9.06 -3.23
CA ILE A 195 -10.48 7.68 -3.53
C ILE A 195 -10.30 7.47 -5.03
N ASN A 196 -9.50 6.48 -5.41
CA ASN A 196 -9.16 6.18 -6.81
C ASN A 196 -8.71 7.43 -7.60
N GLY A 197 -7.92 8.30 -6.97
CA GLY A 197 -7.39 9.49 -7.61
C GLY A 197 -8.37 10.66 -7.69
N VAL A 198 -9.59 10.56 -7.16
CA VAL A 198 -10.58 11.67 -7.11
C VAL A 198 -10.62 12.24 -5.69
N LYS A 199 -10.65 13.58 -5.55
CA LYS A 199 -10.79 14.25 -4.25
C LYS A 199 -12.09 13.80 -3.60
N ALA A 200 -12.01 13.33 -2.36
CA ALA A 200 -13.15 12.78 -1.63
C ALA A 200 -13.47 13.66 -0.41
N THR A 201 -14.73 13.64 0.02
CA THR A 201 -15.12 14.20 1.30
C THR A 201 -14.80 13.21 2.43
N GLN A 202 -14.68 13.71 3.67
CA GLN A 202 -14.49 12.86 4.85
C GLN A 202 -15.58 11.78 4.97
N ALA A 203 -16.80 12.16 4.62
CA ALA A 203 -17.97 11.30 4.53
C ALA A 203 -17.79 10.13 3.54
N GLU A 204 -17.39 10.44 2.30
CA GLU A 204 -17.17 9.45 1.26
C GLU A 204 -16.02 8.50 1.60
N TYR A 205 -15.00 9.04 2.28
CA TYR A 205 -13.84 8.31 2.78
C TYR A 205 -14.26 7.33 3.88
N LEU A 206 -14.97 7.78 4.92
CA LEU A 206 -15.50 6.91 5.99
C LEU A 206 -16.39 5.78 5.47
N ALA A 207 -17.11 6.01 4.37
CA ALA A 207 -18.02 5.01 3.80
C ALA A 207 -17.31 3.86 3.06
N ILE A 208 -15.97 3.87 2.97
CA ILE A 208 -15.17 2.78 2.40
C ILE A 208 -14.82 1.78 3.51
N PRO A 209 -15.31 0.53 3.44
CA PRO A 209 -14.87 -0.51 4.36
C PRO A 209 -13.37 -0.79 4.21
N ALA A 210 -12.69 -1.08 5.33
CA ALA A 210 -11.26 -1.42 5.29
C ALA A 210 -10.96 -2.61 4.35
N GLU A 211 -11.85 -3.60 4.29
CA GLU A 211 -11.76 -4.78 3.41
C GLU A 211 -11.74 -4.47 1.91
N ASP A 212 -12.31 -3.33 1.53
CA ASP A 212 -12.37 -2.88 0.14
C ASP A 212 -11.10 -2.12 -0.25
N ILE A 213 -10.21 -1.74 0.68
CA ILE A 213 -8.98 -1.02 0.36
C ILE A 213 -7.94 -2.03 -0.15
N LYS A 214 -7.50 -1.89 -1.41
CA LYS A 214 -6.40 -2.69 -1.98
C LYS A 214 -5.05 -2.18 -1.50
N ARG A 215 -4.87 -0.86 -1.52
CA ARG A 215 -3.64 -0.17 -1.14
C ARG A 215 -3.92 1.31 -0.87
N ILE A 216 -3.00 1.94 -0.18
CA ILE A 216 -3.02 3.37 0.12
C ILE A 216 -1.82 4.01 -0.58
N GLU A 217 -2.08 5.02 -1.41
CA GLU A 217 -1.05 5.79 -2.07
C GLU A 217 -0.87 7.12 -1.35
N VAL A 218 0.35 7.41 -0.92
CA VAL A 218 0.71 8.59 -0.13
C VAL A 218 1.72 9.43 -0.90
N VAL A 219 1.39 10.69 -1.14
CA VAL A 219 2.30 11.67 -1.74
C VAL A 219 2.65 12.70 -0.68
N ASP A 220 3.90 12.67 -0.23
CA ASP A 220 4.48 13.66 0.67
C ASP A 220 4.93 14.88 -0.15
N ASN A 221 4.61 16.08 0.34
CA ASN A 221 4.91 17.35 -0.31
C ASN A 221 4.52 17.39 -1.82
N PRO A 222 3.22 17.26 -2.14
CA PRO A 222 2.72 17.11 -3.52
C PRO A 222 2.83 18.39 -4.39
N GLY A 223 3.19 19.53 -3.80
CA GLY A 223 3.19 20.84 -4.47
C GLY A 223 1.79 21.24 -4.97
N MET A 224 1.73 21.91 -6.12
CA MET A 224 0.48 22.45 -6.67
C MET A 224 -0.34 21.46 -7.53
N ARG A 225 0.16 20.22 -7.72
CA ARG A 225 -0.43 19.24 -8.65
C ARG A 225 -1.88 18.86 -8.33
N TYR A 226 -2.32 19.05 -7.08
CA TYR A 226 -3.60 18.55 -6.57
C TYR A 226 -4.65 19.64 -6.33
N GLY A 227 -4.42 20.85 -6.82
CA GLY A 227 -5.43 21.89 -6.97
C GLY A 227 -5.75 22.72 -5.71
N ASP A 228 -5.33 22.32 -4.52
CA ASP A 228 -5.43 23.16 -3.31
C ASP A 228 -4.05 23.66 -2.87
N THR A 229 -4.01 24.83 -2.22
CA THR A 229 -2.81 25.41 -1.63
C THR A 229 -2.58 24.89 -0.21
N GLY A 230 -1.32 24.73 0.20
CA GLY A 230 -0.97 24.34 1.57
C GLY A 230 -1.18 22.86 1.90
N ILE A 231 -1.30 22.01 0.87
CA ILE A 231 -1.35 20.55 1.05
C ILE A 231 0.05 20.05 1.44
N GLY A 232 0.18 19.53 2.65
CA GLY A 232 1.40 18.86 3.11
C GLY A 232 1.48 17.42 2.63
N MET A 233 0.33 16.75 2.46
CA MET A 233 0.26 15.36 2.03
C MET A 233 -1.04 15.04 1.29
N VAL A 234 -0.98 14.15 0.30
CA VAL A 234 -2.16 13.53 -0.32
C VAL A 234 -2.21 12.06 0.07
N VAL A 235 -3.37 11.60 0.55
CA VAL A 235 -3.62 10.20 0.88
C VAL A 235 -4.78 9.70 0.01
N ASP A 236 -4.48 8.76 -0.88
CA ASP A 236 -5.42 8.21 -1.85
C ASP A 236 -5.69 6.73 -1.57
N LEU A 237 -6.95 6.38 -1.32
CA LEU A 237 -7.39 5.00 -1.19
C LEU A 237 -7.63 4.41 -2.56
N ILE A 238 -6.88 3.37 -2.88
CA ILE A 238 -7.17 2.55 -4.07
C ILE A 238 -8.03 1.38 -3.63
N VAL A 239 -9.29 1.40 -4.03
CA VAL A 239 -10.30 0.44 -3.56
C VAL A 239 -10.60 -0.63 -4.61
N LYS A 240 -11.03 -1.81 -4.13
CA LYS A 240 -11.63 -2.86 -4.94
C LYS A 240 -12.92 -2.31 -5.53
N ARG A 241 -13.12 -2.57 -6.82
CA ARG A 241 -14.36 -2.24 -7.49
C ARG A 241 -15.35 -3.38 -7.26
N ARG A 242 -16.47 -3.08 -6.63
CA ARG A 242 -17.63 -3.98 -6.62
C ARG A 242 -18.45 -3.69 -7.88
N GLU A 243 -18.62 -4.67 -8.75
CA GLU A 243 -19.51 -4.53 -9.93
C GLU A 243 -20.98 -4.68 -9.55
N ILE A 244 -21.29 -5.40 -8.49
CA ILE A 244 -22.65 -5.63 -8.01
C ILE A 244 -22.63 -5.47 -6.48
N GLY A 245 -23.74 -4.96 -5.93
CA GLY A 245 -23.90 -4.79 -4.48
C GLY A 245 -23.51 -3.38 -4.04
N GLY A 246 -23.18 -3.19 -2.76
CA GLY A 246 -23.04 -1.84 -2.23
C GLY A 246 -22.49 -1.80 -0.82
N THR A 247 -22.46 -0.58 -0.26
CA THR A 247 -22.14 -0.34 1.15
C THR A 247 -23.24 0.52 1.77
N VAL A 248 -23.59 0.21 3.01
CA VAL A 248 -24.49 1.01 3.84
C VAL A 248 -23.73 1.36 5.10
N TYR A 249 -23.68 2.63 5.43
CA TYR A 249 -23.09 3.15 6.65
C TYR A 249 -24.13 4.00 7.37
N ALA A 250 -24.34 3.74 8.66
CA ALA A 250 -25.22 4.53 9.50
C ALA A 250 -24.58 4.73 10.87
N LYS A 251 -24.54 5.97 11.33
CA LYS A 251 -24.06 6.36 12.65
C LYS A 251 -25.03 7.36 13.24
N ILE A 252 -25.34 7.21 14.52
CA ILE A 252 -26.11 8.19 15.27
C ILE A 252 -25.29 8.52 16.51
N MET A 253 -24.84 9.76 16.62
CA MET A 253 -24.23 10.28 17.83
C MET A 253 -25.25 11.15 18.55
N SER A 254 -25.42 10.96 19.85
CA SER A 254 -26.39 11.72 20.63
C SER A 254 -25.86 12.08 22.00
N CYS A 255 -26.18 13.28 22.47
CA CYS A 255 -26.11 13.61 23.89
C CYS A 255 -27.54 13.51 24.48
N PRO A 256 -27.82 12.60 25.43
CA PRO A 256 -29.16 12.47 25.99
C PRO A 256 -29.50 13.56 27.02
N TYR A 257 -28.50 14.21 27.64
CA TYR A 257 -28.72 15.26 28.66
C TYR A 257 -29.19 16.59 28.05
N GLN A 258 -28.81 16.85 26.80
CA GLN A 258 -29.20 18.02 26.03
C GLN A 258 -29.44 17.55 24.61
N LEU A 259 -30.62 17.80 24.03
CA LEU A 259 -31.01 17.25 22.74
C LEU A 259 -30.03 17.70 21.64
N HIS A 260 -29.03 16.87 21.41
CA HIS A 260 -27.98 17.01 20.42
C HIS A 260 -27.95 15.70 19.67
N LEU A 261 -28.14 15.75 18.36
CA LEU A 261 -28.14 14.59 17.48
C LEU A 261 -27.29 14.89 16.26
N ASP A 262 -26.30 14.03 16.00
CA ASP A 262 -25.50 14.06 14.78
C ASP A 262 -25.68 12.74 14.00
N PRO A 263 -26.80 12.54 13.28
CA PRO A 263 -26.97 11.35 12.46
C PRO A 263 -26.15 11.48 11.18
N THR A 264 -25.59 10.36 10.74
CA THR A 264 -24.88 10.21 9.46
C THR A 264 -25.36 8.93 8.80
N PHE A 265 -25.72 9.03 7.53
CA PHE A 265 -26.12 7.92 6.69
C PHE A 265 -25.39 7.99 5.35
N SER A 266 -24.89 6.87 4.86
CA SER A 266 -24.32 6.74 3.53
C SER A 266 -24.80 5.44 2.90
N LEU A 267 -25.18 5.50 1.63
CA LEU A 267 -25.50 4.36 0.79
C LEU A 267 -24.71 4.49 -0.50
N LYS A 268 -23.97 3.44 -0.87
CA LYS A 268 -23.38 3.30 -2.20
C LYS A 268 -23.91 2.03 -2.83
N LEU A 269 -24.44 2.11 -4.03
CA LEU A 269 -24.93 0.98 -4.81
C LEU A 269 -24.14 0.90 -6.11
N ASN A 270 -23.68 -0.29 -6.47
CA ASN A 270 -22.95 -0.58 -7.69
C ASN A 270 -23.73 -1.57 -8.54
N HIS A 271 -23.81 -1.28 -9.84
CA HIS A 271 -24.31 -2.21 -10.84
C HIS A 271 -23.54 -2.04 -12.15
N LYS A 272 -22.76 -3.06 -12.51
CA LYS A 272 -21.82 -3.10 -13.63
C LYS A 272 -20.91 -1.88 -13.61
N LYS A 273 -21.08 -0.99 -14.59
CA LYS A 273 -20.26 0.21 -14.74
C LYS A 273 -20.70 1.39 -13.88
N SER A 274 -21.92 1.33 -13.35
CA SER A 274 -22.57 2.43 -12.63
C SER A 274 -22.46 2.29 -11.12
N GLN A 275 -22.24 3.41 -10.44
CA GLN A 275 -22.31 3.55 -9.00
C GLN A 275 -23.20 4.74 -8.65
N TRP A 276 -24.13 4.55 -7.72
CA TRP A 276 -24.95 5.61 -7.14
C TRP A 276 -24.57 5.76 -5.67
N GLY A 277 -24.40 7.00 -5.23
CA GLY A 277 -24.14 7.34 -3.84
C GLY A 277 -25.21 8.27 -3.29
N VAL A 278 -25.59 8.04 -2.05
CA VAL A 278 -26.39 8.94 -1.24
C VAL A 278 -25.65 9.11 0.08
N TYR A 279 -25.43 10.35 0.48
CA TYR A 279 -24.89 10.69 1.78
C TYR A 279 -25.77 11.74 2.44
N TYR A 280 -26.00 11.56 3.74
CA TYR A 280 -26.73 12.49 4.56
C TYR A 280 -26.01 12.63 5.90
N SER A 281 -25.77 13.86 6.33
CA SER A 281 -25.41 14.14 7.70
C SER A 281 -26.22 15.29 8.24
N SER A 282 -26.42 15.30 9.55
CA SER A 282 -27.03 16.41 10.22
C SER A 282 -26.31 16.70 11.53
N THR A 283 -26.37 17.97 11.94
CA THR A 283 -26.23 18.37 13.33
C THR A 283 -27.53 19.05 13.75
N PHE A 284 -28.16 18.49 14.76
CA PHE A 284 -29.31 19.08 15.42
C PHE A 284 -28.95 19.37 16.86
N ARG A 285 -29.14 20.62 17.31
CA ARG A 285 -29.00 20.98 18.72
C ARG A 285 -30.21 21.78 19.16
N ASP A 286 -30.73 21.42 20.31
CA ASP A 286 -31.83 22.13 20.97
C ASP A 286 -31.48 22.32 22.46
N ALA A 287 -30.89 23.47 22.75
CA ALA A 287 -30.51 23.93 24.07
C ALA A 287 -31.62 24.81 24.64
N LYS A 288 -32.30 24.34 25.68
CA LYS A 288 -33.30 25.18 26.39
C LYS A 288 -32.66 26.36 27.14
N LYS A 289 -31.40 26.19 27.56
CA LYS A 289 -30.62 27.16 28.31
C LYS A 289 -29.20 27.16 27.78
N SER A 290 -28.84 28.21 27.05
CA SER A 290 -27.48 28.50 26.61
C SER A 290 -27.09 29.89 27.07
N TYR A 291 -25.81 30.11 27.35
CA TYR A 291 -25.26 31.43 27.64
C TYR A 291 -23.83 31.47 27.11
N PHE A 292 -23.37 32.67 26.81
CA PHE A 292 -22.01 32.92 26.35
C PHE A 292 -21.47 34.10 27.15
N ASP A 293 -20.34 33.88 27.84
CA ASP A 293 -19.58 34.96 28.44
C ASP A 293 -18.53 35.44 27.43
N THR A 294 -18.32 36.74 27.36
CA THR A 294 -17.32 37.33 26.47
C THR A 294 -16.56 38.43 27.18
N ASP A 295 -15.23 38.37 27.09
CA ASP A 295 -14.31 39.42 27.55
C ASP A 295 -13.62 40.01 26.32
N GLU A 296 -13.85 41.30 26.06
CA GLU A 296 -13.39 41.99 24.86
C GLU A 296 -12.57 43.23 25.25
N SER A 297 -11.41 43.40 24.60
CA SER A 297 -10.60 44.62 24.71
C SER A 297 -10.48 45.30 23.35
N PHE A 298 -10.92 46.55 23.25
CA PHE A 298 -10.86 47.35 22.03
C PHE A 298 -9.75 48.39 22.14
N TYR A 299 -8.74 48.29 21.28
CA TYR A 299 -7.61 49.22 21.21
C TYR A 299 -7.88 50.28 20.15
N LEU A 300 -8.14 51.53 20.56
CA LEU A 300 -8.53 52.64 19.70
C LEU A 300 -7.42 53.69 19.56
N GLY A 301 -6.16 53.26 19.56
CA GLY A 301 -4.99 54.14 19.46
C GLY A 301 -4.71 54.90 20.75
N ASP A 302 -5.54 55.88 21.10
CA ASP A 302 -5.40 56.72 22.29
C ASP A 302 -6.11 56.18 23.54
N ARG A 303 -7.00 55.19 23.39
CA ARG A 303 -7.70 54.54 24.51
C ARG A 303 -7.85 53.05 24.33
N VAL A 304 -8.01 52.35 25.45
CA VAL A 304 -8.47 50.95 25.51
C VAL A 304 -9.85 50.90 26.15
N ILE A 305 -10.79 50.17 25.57
CA ILE A 305 -12.09 49.87 26.16
C ILE A 305 -12.09 48.40 26.57
N HIS A 306 -12.39 48.12 27.83
CA HIS A 306 -12.61 46.76 28.32
C HIS A 306 -14.10 46.53 28.51
N ARG A 307 -14.66 45.56 27.78
CA ARG A 307 -16.08 45.25 27.80
C ARG A 307 -16.29 43.80 28.19
N ILE A 308 -17.02 43.59 29.28
CA ILE A 308 -17.42 42.27 29.73
C ILE A 308 -18.89 42.07 29.38
N LYS A 309 -19.21 40.91 28.81
CA LYS A 309 -20.57 40.43 28.56
C LYS A 309 -20.76 39.15 29.36
N GLU A 310 -21.53 39.22 30.45
CA GLU A 310 -21.98 38.02 31.16
C GLU A 310 -23.26 37.51 30.53
N GLY A 311 -23.23 36.29 30.01
CA GLY A 311 -24.34 35.63 29.36
C GLY A 311 -25.50 35.35 30.33
N LEU A 312 -26.70 35.66 29.89
CA LEU A 312 -27.95 35.22 30.52
C LEU A 312 -28.54 34.08 29.68
N TYR A 313 -29.26 33.18 30.34
CA TYR A 313 -29.85 32.03 29.65
C TYR A 313 -30.82 32.47 28.53
N ALA A 314 -30.56 31.95 27.34
CA ALA A 314 -31.41 32.07 26.16
C ALA A 314 -31.54 30.70 25.46
N PRO A 315 -32.67 30.42 24.79
CA PRO A 315 -32.81 29.20 24.00
C PRO A 315 -31.91 29.26 22.77
N TYR A 316 -31.28 28.13 22.43
CA TYR A 316 -30.52 27.98 21.19
C TYR A 316 -30.98 26.73 20.47
N ARG A 317 -31.38 26.87 19.20
CA ARG A 317 -31.72 25.75 18.35
C ARG A 317 -31.08 25.92 16.99
N ASN A 318 -30.40 24.88 16.53
CA ASN A 318 -29.93 24.80 15.16
C ASN A 318 -30.19 23.42 14.55
N ALA A 319 -30.37 23.44 13.24
CA ALA A 319 -30.44 22.27 12.41
C ALA A 319 -29.58 22.56 11.17
N TRP A 320 -28.51 21.80 11.01
CA TRP A 320 -27.69 21.80 9.82
C TRP A 320 -27.81 20.43 9.17
N HIS A 321 -28.17 20.39 7.90
CA HIS A 321 -28.24 19.17 7.10
C HIS A 321 -27.33 19.29 5.88
N ASN A 322 -26.57 18.24 5.62
CA ASN A 322 -25.82 18.07 4.38
C ASN A 322 -26.36 16.84 3.65
N ILE A 323 -26.65 17.01 2.36
CA ILE A 323 -27.19 15.98 1.49
C ILE A 323 -26.31 15.94 0.25
N ASP A 324 -25.69 14.79 -0.01
CA ASP A 324 -24.94 14.55 -1.24
C ASP A 324 -25.55 13.40 -2.02
N LEU A 325 -25.72 13.60 -3.33
CA LEU A 325 -26.12 12.57 -4.28
C LEU A 325 -25.03 12.45 -5.33
N THR A 326 -24.50 11.25 -5.53
CA THR A 326 -23.42 11.02 -6.49
C THR A 326 -23.77 9.94 -7.49
N TYR A 327 -23.32 10.11 -8.73
CA TYR A 327 -23.40 9.11 -9.78
C TYR A 327 -22.05 9.02 -10.49
N ASN A 328 -21.49 7.83 -10.51
CA ASN A 328 -20.22 7.56 -11.17
C ASN A 328 -20.39 6.43 -12.19
N LEU A 329 -19.97 6.68 -13.43
CA LEU A 329 -19.93 5.71 -14.51
C LEU A 329 -18.47 5.47 -14.88
N TYR A 330 -17.99 4.26 -14.58
CA TYR A 330 -16.60 3.87 -14.76
C TYR A 330 -16.45 2.84 -15.87
N ASP A 331 -15.92 3.27 -17.01
CA ASP A 331 -15.40 2.41 -18.07
C ASP A 331 -13.91 2.70 -18.26
N VAL A 332 -13.06 2.00 -17.49
CA VAL A 332 -11.62 2.32 -17.33
C VAL A 332 -10.88 2.39 -18.67
N ASP A 333 -11.32 1.58 -19.64
CA ASP A 333 -10.70 1.51 -20.96
C ASP A 333 -11.19 2.60 -21.92
N ASN A 334 -12.31 3.29 -21.62
CA ASN A 334 -12.95 4.20 -22.56
C ASN A 334 -13.27 5.59 -21.98
N TYR A 335 -13.98 5.67 -20.86
CA TYR A 335 -14.43 6.93 -20.30
C TYR A 335 -14.81 6.82 -18.83
N THR A 336 -14.60 7.90 -18.09
CA THR A 336 -15.16 8.06 -16.75
C THR A 336 -16.02 9.31 -16.68
N LEU A 337 -17.16 9.19 -16.03
CA LEU A 337 -18.09 10.27 -15.73
C LEU A 337 -18.40 10.26 -14.25
N ASN A 338 -18.19 11.39 -13.58
CA ASN A 338 -18.61 11.61 -12.21
C ASN A 338 -19.53 12.83 -12.16
N VAL A 339 -20.69 12.66 -11.56
CA VAL A 339 -21.69 13.70 -11.32
C VAL A 339 -22.00 13.70 -9.83
N ALA A 340 -21.93 14.86 -9.20
CA ALA A 340 -22.29 15.00 -7.80
C ALA A 340 -23.20 16.21 -7.62
N PHE A 341 -24.20 16.06 -6.78
CA PHE A 341 -25.05 17.12 -6.28
C PHE A 341 -24.81 17.23 -4.78
N HIS A 342 -24.43 18.42 -4.33
CA HIS A 342 -24.21 18.71 -2.93
C HIS A 342 -25.18 19.76 -2.47
N ASN A 343 -25.71 19.57 -1.27
CA ASN A 343 -26.59 20.53 -0.68
C ASN A 343 -26.42 20.66 0.82
N SER A 344 -26.29 21.91 1.27
CA SER A 344 -26.25 22.28 2.67
C SER A 344 -27.47 23.14 3.00
N LEU A 345 -28.26 22.69 3.97
CA LEU A 345 -29.41 23.37 4.55
C LEU A 345 -29.08 23.76 5.98
N TYR A 346 -28.99 25.06 6.24
CA TYR A 346 -28.73 25.58 7.58
C TYR A 346 -29.93 26.36 8.08
N ASN A 347 -30.39 26.02 9.27
CA ASN A 347 -31.52 26.66 9.92
C ASN A 347 -31.22 26.88 11.42
N VAL A 348 -31.29 28.13 11.85
CA VAL A 348 -31.21 28.56 13.26
C VAL A 348 -32.48 29.37 13.55
N PRO A 349 -33.57 28.72 13.98
CA PRO A 349 -34.81 29.42 14.29
C PRO A 349 -34.73 30.17 15.63
N TYR A 350 -33.81 29.77 16.52
CA TYR A 350 -33.58 30.41 17.81
C TYR A 350 -32.07 30.56 18.03
N GLY A 351 -31.52 31.72 17.68
CA GLY A 351 -30.12 32.10 17.90
C GLY A 351 -29.97 33.19 18.95
N ASP A 352 -30.95 33.31 19.85
CA ASP A 352 -31.06 34.43 20.77
C ASP A 352 -29.87 34.45 21.73
N SER A 353 -29.33 35.66 21.96
CA SER A 353 -28.33 35.89 23.00
C SER A 353 -28.80 37.02 23.89
N ARG A 354 -28.64 36.81 25.19
CA ARG A 354 -28.95 37.81 26.20
C ARG A 354 -27.73 37.92 27.10
N SER A 355 -27.33 39.14 27.44
CA SER A 355 -26.18 39.37 28.33
C SER A 355 -26.34 40.63 29.15
N ARG A 356 -25.69 40.65 30.31
CA ARG A 356 -25.37 41.88 31.04
C ARG A 356 -24.04 42.39 30.52
N MET A 357 -24.02 43.63 30.07
CA MET A 357 -22.84 44.26 29.49
C MET A 357 -22.42 45.44 30.35
N TYR A 358 -21.16 45.47 30.74
CA TYR A 358 -20.58 46.55 31.55
C TYR A 358 -19.12 46.78 31.17
N ASP A 359 -18.64 47.98 31.50
CA ASP A 359 -17.22 48.32 31.42
C ASP A 359 -16.51 47.69 32.62
N ALA A 360 -15.36 47.04 32.42
CA ALA A 360 -14.63 46.41 33.52
C ALA A 360 -14.28 47.40 34.67
N GLY A 361 -14.21 48.71 34.37
CA GLY A 361 -13.99 49.76 35.36
C GLY A 361 -15.24 50.39 35.99
N ASN A 362 -16.46 50.01 35.55
CA ASN A 362 -17.72 50.56 36.06
C ASN A 362 -18.78 49.45 36.29
N PRO A 363 -19.29 49.28 37.53
CA PRO A 363 -20.28 48.24 37.84
C PRO A 363 -21.67 48.46 37.23
N ASP A 364 -21.95 49.64 36.66
CA ASP A 364 -23.21 49.89 35.96
C ASP A 364 -23.29 49.03 34.69
N TYR A 365 -24.39 48.27 34.55
CA TYR A 365 -24.60 47.37 33.42
C TYR A 365 -25.84 47.76 32.60
N ILE A 366 -25.79 47.43 31.32
CA ILE A 366 -26.94 47.43 30.42
C ILE A 366 -27.32 46.00 30.04
N ILE A 367 -28.60 45.74 29.77
CA ILE A 367 -29.05 44.45 29.26
C ILE A 367 -29.00 44.49 27.74
N SER A 368 -28.16 43.66 27.15
CA SER A 368 -28.13 43.42 25.72
C SER A 368 -29.01 42.21 25.41
N HIS A 369 -29.91 42.36 24.44
CA HIS A 369 -30.71 41.27 23.90
C HIS A 369 -30.64 41.32 22.39
N THR A 370 -30.17 40.23 21.79
CA THR A 370 -30.11 40.05 20.35
C THR A 370 -30.97 38.85 20.00
N GLN A 371 -32.01 39.08 19.21
CA GLN A 371 -32.77 38.00 18.57
C GLN A 371 -32.17 37.75 17.19
N SER A 372 -31.92 36.49 16.87
CA SER A 372 -31.35 36.11 15.59
C SER A 372 -32.03 34.86 15.07
N ASP A 373 -32.61 34.99 13.88
CA ASP A 373 -33.03 33.88 13.03
C ASP A 373 -32.17 33.85 11.77
N SER A 374 -31.80 32.66 11.31
CA SER A 374 -31.04 32.55 10.06
C SER A 374 -31.37 31.27 9.32
N HIS A 375 -31.51 31.39 8.00
CA HIS A 375 -31.80 30.29 7.11
C HIS A 375 -30.93 30.44 5.86
N SER A 376 -30.28 29.37 5.42
CA SER A 376 -29.55 29.37 4.15
C SER A 376 -29.56 28.00 3.48
N TYR A 377 -29.44 28.02 2.16
CA TYR A 377 -29.42 26.86 1.29
C TYR A 377 -28.38 27.07 0.21
N THR A 378 -27.41 26.15 0.11
CA THR A 378 -26.29 26.27 -0.83
C THR A 378 -26.22 25.02 -1.70
N PRO A 379 -26.91 24.99 -2.85
CA PRO A 379 -26.83 23.88 -3.80
C PRO A 379 -25.59 24.02 -4.69
N SER A 380 -25.01 22.89 -5.06
CA SER A 380 -24.01 22.84 -6.14
C SER A 380 -24.10 21.54 -6.92
N LEU A 381 -23.74 21.60 -8.20
CA LEU A 381 -23.77 20.46 -9.12
C LEU A 381 -22.46 20.38 -9.93
N PRO A 382 -21.35 19.94 -9.32
CA PRO A 382 -20.12 19.65 -10.05
C PRO A 382 -20.27 18.41 -10.96
N HIS A 383 -19.64 18.47 -12.13
CA HIS A 383 -19.50 17.34 -13.03
C HIS A 383 -18.09 17.29 -13.60
N GLN A 384 -17.54 16.08 -13.76
CA GLN A 384 -16.23 15.86 -14.36
C GLN A 384 -16.30 14.70 -15.35
N LYS A 385 -15.76 14.93 -16.55
CA LYS A 385 -15.65 13.92 -17.60
C LYS A 385 -14.19 13.80 -18.02
N SER A 386 -13.67 12.58 -18.03
CA SER A 386 -12.32 12.31 -18.51
C SER A 386 -12.37 11.51 -19.81
N PRO A 387 -11.65 11.93 -20.87
CA PRO A 387 -11.55 11.18 -22.12
C PRO A 387 -10.72 9.89 -21.93
N PRO A 388 -10.77 8.94 -22.89
CA PRO A 388 -9.97 7.73 -22.85
C PRO A 388 -8.47 8.05 -22.73
N LYS A 389 -7.74 7.20 -22.01
CA LYS A 389 -6.27 7.19 -22.11
C LYS A 389 -5.92 6.76 -23.53
N ILE A 390 -5.39 7.68 -24.32
CA ILE A 390 -4.76 7.35 -25.60
C ILE A 390 -3.52 6.52 -25.23
N THR A 391 -3.61 5.20 -25.41
CA THR A 391 -2.47 4.27 -25.36
C THR A 391 -1.52 4.52 -26.51
#